data_AF-A0A0U5ICH4-F1
#
_entry.id   AF-A0A0U5ICH4-F1
#
_cell.length_a   1.000
_cell.length_b   1.000
_cell.length_c   1.000
_cell.angle_alpha   90.00
_cell.angle_beta   90.00
_cell.angle_gamma   90.00
#
_symmetry.space_group_name_H-M   'P 1'
#
loop_
_entity.id
_entity.type
_entity.pdbx_description
1 polymer ?
#
loop_
_entity_poly.entity_id
_entity_poly.type
_entity_poly.pdbx_seq_one_letter_code
_entity_poly.pdbx_strand_id
1 'polypeptide(L)'
;MDPLIQKAQDRVTAAQTALDDALRSGAATEAAREALQLAEEEFARVGVELARQRDEDVGAFLAEIEAAGAELATQTATEINAHLSELASIPAPTVELDPGTAARAVKSEREAAAAAAQAKAHTVRIGDLKQRLTALEVERAGIVAGRKPGARWDDADARRMALIEADREGLGRLIAAEESAAPATAGKGYDFGGEWAGSVNAAKNAALLELARTLESRLLEVAAEMRACARNGDIRQRWIPSPQIAKVVQAGIF
;
A
#
# COMPACT_ATOMS: atom_id res chain seq x y z
N MET A 1 -11.22 17.13 -4.61
CA MET A 1 -10.70 18.26 -5.41
C MET A 1 -9.72 18.99 -4.53
N ASP A 2 -8.54 19.36 -5.03
CA ASP A 2 -7.52 20.04 -4.22
C ASP A 2 -8.05 21.41 -3.75
N PRO A 3 -7.93 21.80 -2.46
CA PRO A 3 -8.43 23.08 -1.95
C PRO A 3 -7.90 24.30 -2.72
N LEU A 4 -6.69 24.22 -3.27
CA LEU A 4 -6.09 25.30 -4.05
C LEU A 4 -6.72 25.42 -5.44
N ILE A 5 -6.99 24.28 -6.10
CA ILE A 5 -7.72 24.23 -7.38
C ILE A 5 -9.15 24.71 -7.20
N GLN A 6 -9.83 24.28 -6.14
CA GLN A 6 -11.19 24.71 -5.84
C GLN A 6 -11.24 26.24 -5.68
N LYS A 7 -10.33 26.81 -4.88
CA LYS A 7 -10.26 28.26 -4.67
C LYS A 7 -9.97 29.04 -5.96
N ALA A 8 -9.11 28.52 -6.83
CA ALA A 8 -8.83 29.14 -8.12
C ALA A 8 -10.05 29.04 -9.06
N GLN A 9 -10.76 27.91 -9.07
CA GLN A 9 -11.99 27.73 -9.84
C GLN A 9 -13.14 28.63 -9.34
N ASP A 10 -13.25 28.79 -8.03
CA ASP A 10 -14.23 29.70 -7.41
C ASP A 10 -13.94 31.16 -7.82
N ARG A 11 -12.66 31.55 -7.94
CA ARG A 11 -12.25 32.87 -8.44
C ARG A 11 -12.61 33.09 -9.90
N VAL A 12 -12.39 32.09 -10.77
CA VAL A 12 -12.83 32.14 -12.17
C VAL A 12 -14.35 32.29 -12.26
N THR A 13 -15.09 31.51 -11.46
CA THR A 13 -16.56 31.55 -11.43
C THR A 13 -17.07 32.91 -10.96
N ALA A 14 -16.44 33.49 -9.93
CA ALA A 14 -16.77 34.82 -9.43
C ALA A 14 -16.47 35.92 -10.47
N ALA A 15 -15.32 35.85 -11.16
CA ALA A 15 -14.95 36.80 -12.21
C ALA A 15 -15.87 36.71 -13.43
N GLN A 16 -16.28 35.49 -13.82
CA GLN A 16 -17.26 35.27 -14.89
C GLN A 16 -18.62 35.86 -14.53
N THR A 17 -19.07 35.66 -13.29
CA THR A 17 -20.33 36.23 -12.79
C THR A 17 -20.30 37.77 -12.81
N ALA A 18 -19.18 38.37 -12.41
CA ALA A 18 -19.00 39.82 -12.44
C ALA A 18 -19.01 40.39 -13.87
N LEU A 19 -18.46 39.68 -14.84
CA LEU A 19 -18.53 40.05 -16.25
C LEU A 19 -19.96 39.96 -16.80
N ASP A 20 -20.68 38.88 -16.49
CA ASP A 20 -22.07 38.68 -16.91
C ASP A 20 -22.98 39.79 -16.36
N ASP A 21 -22.76 40.21 -15.11
CA ASP A 21 -23.53 41.29 -14.48
C ASP A 21 -23.19 42.68 -15.08
N ALA A 22 -21.92 42.93 -15.41
CA ALA A 22 -21.52 44.15 -16.13
C ALA A 22 -22.15 44.22 -17.53
N LEU A 23 -22.21 43.09 -18.25
CA LEU A 23 -22.85 42.98 -19.56
C LEU A 23 -24.36 43.21 -19.49
N ARG A 24 -25.05 42.67 -18.48
CA ARG A 24 -26.49 42.86 -18.29
C ARG A 24 -26.88 44.29 -17.89
N SER A 25 -26.03 44.96 -17.12
CA SER A 25 -26.27 46.33 -16.64
C SER A 25 -25.84 47.43 -17.61
N GLY A 26 -25.13 47.07 -18.69
CA GLY A 26 -24.57 48.04 -19.65
C GLY A 26 -23.41 48.86 -19.09
N ALA A 27 -22.79 48.39 -18.00
CA ALA A 27 -21.62 49.03 -17.40
C ALA A 27 -20.35 48.81 -18.24
N ALA A 28 -19.30 49.58 -17.95
CA ALA A 28 -17.99 49.39 -18.59
C ALA A 28 -17.42 48.01 -18.25
N THR A 29 -17.09 47.22 -19.28
CA THR A 29 -16.68 45.81 -19.15
C THR A 29 -15.17 45.57 -19.09
N GLU A 30 -14.31 46.59 -19.30
CA GLU A 30 -12.87 46.38 -19.41
C GLU A 30 -12.25 45.75 -18.15
N ALA A 31 -12.55 46.31 -16.97
CA ALA A 31 -12.03 45.80 -15.70
C ALA A 31 -12.53 44.38 -15.38
N ALA A 32 -13.76 44.05 -15.76
CA ALA A 32 -14.31 42.71 -15.56
C ALA A 32 -13.67 41.66 -16.47
N ARG A 33 -13.30 42.04 -17.71
CA ARG A 33 -12.55 41.16 -18.63
C ARG A 33 -11.11 40.96 -18.17
N GLU A 34 -10.45 42.02 -17.71
CA GLU A 34 -9.09 41.91 -17.15
C GLU A 34 -9.08 41.02 -15.90
N ALA A 35 -10.06 41.17 -15.01
CA ALA A 35 -10.20 40.31 -13.83
C ALA A 35 -10.45 38.84 -14.18
N LEU A 36 -11.26 38.55 -15.21
CA LEU A 36 -11.47 37.19 -15.71
C LEU A 36 -10.18 36.60 -16.29
N GLN A 37 -9.47 37.35 -17.12
CA GLN A 37 -8.21 36.91 -17.71
C GLN A 37 -7.17 36.57 -16.62
N LEU A 38 -7.02 37.42 -15.60
CA LEU A 38 -6.10 37.17 -14.49
C LEU A 38 -6.51 35.93 -13.66
N ALA A 39 -7.82 35.69 -13.48
CA ALA A 39 -8.31 34.51 -12.78
C ALA A 39 -8.07 33.22 -13.58
N GLU A 40 -8.23 33.26 -14.91
CA GLU A 40 -7.94 32.13 -15.80
C GLU A 40 -6.43 31.82 -15.85
N GLU A 41 -5.58 32.84 -15.92
CA GLU A 41 -4.12 32.70 -15.86
C GLU A 41 -3.66 32.13 -14.51
N GLU A 42 -4.25 32.58 -13.40
CA GLU A 42 -3.96 32.03 -12.06
C GLU A 42 -4.40 30.56 -11.95
N PHE A 43 -5.58 30.20 -12.46
CA PHE A 43 -6.06 28.81 -12.49
C PHE A 43 -5.14 27.92 -13.33
N ALA A 44 -4.72 28.36 -14.51
CA ALA A 44 -3.78 27.64 -15.36
C ALA A 44 -2.42 27.45 -14.67
N ARG A 45 -1.88 28.51 -14.05
CA ARG A 45 -0.62 28.45 -13.30
C ARG A 45 -0.69 27.46 -12.14
N VAL A 46 -1.76 27.50 -11.35
CA VAL A 46 -1.97 26.56 -10.23
C VAL A 46 -2.10 25.13 -10.75
N GLY A 47 -2.79 24.92 -11.88
CA GLY A 47 -2.88 23.60 -12.52
C GLY A 47 -1.52 23.04 -12.94
N VAL A 48 -0.66 23.86 -13.55
CA VAL A 48 0.70 23.46 -13.97
C VAL A 48 1.58 23.14 -12.77
N GLU A 49 1.54 23.98 -11.73
CA GLU A 49 2.35 23.77 -10.52
C GLU A 49 1.93 22.50 -9.78
N LEU A 50 0.63 22.20 -9.71
CA LEU A 50 0.13 20.98 -9.08
C LEU A 50 0.49 19.72 -9.88
N ALA A 51 0.51 19.82 -11.21
CA ALA A 51 0.98 18.74 -12.08
C ALA A 51 2.49 18.48 -11.85
N ARG A 52 3.30 19.54 -11.81
CA ARG A 52 4.73 19.44 -11.51
C ARG A 52 5.00 18.78 -10.16
N GLN A 53 4.31 19.23 -9.12
CA GLN A 53 4.44 18.64 -7.77
C GLN A 53 4.06 17.17 -7.76
N ARG A 54 2.96 16.79 -8.44
CA ARG A 54 2.58 15.38 -8.57
C ARG A 54 3.62 14.54 -9.29
N ASP A 55 4.21 15.06 -10.36
CA ASP A 55 5.26 14.34 -11.09
C ASP A 55 6.52 14.16 -10.24
N GLU A 56 6.89 15.18 -9.46
CA GLU A 56 8.00 15.11 -8.49
C GLU A 56 7.71 14.10 -7.38
N ASP A 57 6.51 14.11 -6.81
CA ASP A 57 6.09 13.18 -5.76
C ASP A 57 6.04 11.74 -6.27
N VAL A 58 5.52 11.52 -7.49
CA VAL A 58 5.50 10.19 -8.12
C VAL A 58 6.92 9.71 -8.42
N GLY A 59 7.79 10.59 -8.91
CA GLY A 59 9.20 10.27 -9.14
C GLY A 59 9.93 9.87 -7.86
N ALA A 60 9.77 10.65 -6.79
CA ALA A 60 10.34 10.36 -5.47
C ALA A 60 9.80 9.04 -4.91
N PHE A 61 8.49 8.82 -5.00
CA PHE A 61 7.86 7.58 -4.57
C PHE A 61 8.41 6.35 -5.30
N LEU A 62 8.55 6.40 -6.63
CA LEU A 62 9.10 5.29 -7.41
C LEU A 62 10.57 5.04 -7.08
N ALA A 63 11.38 6.09 -6.89
CA ALA A 63 12.77 5.95 -6.48
C ALA A 63 12.92 5.29 -5.10
N GLU A 64 12.06 5.64 -4.14
CA GLU A 64 12.03 4.97 -2.83
C GLU A 64 11.67 3.48 -2.94
N ILE A 65 10.70 3.15 -3.79
CA ILE A 65 10.28 1.76 -4.05
C ILE A 65 11.42 0.96 -4.68
N GLU A 66 12.14 1.53 -5.65
CA GLU A 66 13.28 0.89 -6.28
C GLU A 66 14.42 0.65 -5.29
N ALA A 67 14.72 1.64 -4.44
CA ALA A 67 15.73 1.51 -3.39
C ALA A 67 15.35 0.42 -2.38
N ALA A 68 14.11 0.41 -1.90
CA ALA A 68 13.60 -0.60 -0.98
C ALA A 68 13.57 -2.00 -1.61
N GLY A 69 13.24 -2.10 -2.90
CA GLY A 69 13.30 -3.36 -3.66
C GLY A 69 14.74 -3.89 -3.80
N ALA A 70 15.70 -3.02 -4.11
CA ALA A 70 17.11 -3.38 -4.18
C ALA A 70 17.67 -3.84 -2.83
N GLU A 71 17.30 -3.16 -1.75
CA GLU A 71 17.65 -3.55 -0.39
C GLU A 71 17.07 -4.93 -0.03
N LEU A 72 15.77 -5.13 -0.27
CA LEU A 72 15.08 -6.40 0.00
C LEU A 72 15.71 -7.57 -0.78
N ALA A 73 16.03 -7.37 -2.06
CA ALA A 73 16.68 -8.39 -2.87
C ALA A 73 18.08 -8.73 -2.35
N THR A 74 18.86 -7.72 -1.98
CA THR A 74 20.22 -7.89 -1.44
C THR A 74 20.22 -8.59 -0.08
N GLN A 75 19.32 -8.20 0.82
CA GLN A 75 19.16 -8.83 2.13
C GLN A 75 18.77 -10.29 1.98
N THR A 76 17.74 -10.58 1.17
CA THR A 76 17.26 -11.94 0.94
C THR A 76 18.33 -12.82 0.28
N ALA A 77 19.07 -12.29 -0.70
CA ALA A 77 20.18 -13.01 -1.33
C ALA A 77 21.30 -13.32 -0.31
N THR A 78 21.62 -12.35 0.56
CA THR A 78 22.64 -12.50 1.60
C THR A 78 22.24 -13.59 2.61
N GLU A 79 20.97 -13.63 3.03
CA GLU A 79 20.46 -14.68 3.91
C GLU A 79 20.54 -16.07 3.27
N ILE A 80 20.19 -16.18 1.98
CA ILE A 80 20.32 -17.44 1.24
C ILE A 80 21.78 -17.88 1.16
N ASN A 81 22.68 -16.97 0.80
CA ASN A 81 24.11 -17.25 0.66
C ASN A 81 24.75 -17.63 2.01
N ALA A 82 24.37 -16.95 3.09
CA ALA A 82 24.80 -17.30 4.44
C ALA A 82 24.38 -18.74 4.78
N HIS A 83 23.11 -19.10 4.54
CA HIS A 83 22.61 -20.44 4.79
C HIS A 83 23.34 -21.51 3.95
N LEU A 84 23.59 -21.23 2.67
CA LEU A 84 24.34 -22.14 1.79
C LEU A 84 25.78 -22.34 2.27
N SER A 85 26.42 -21.29 2.77
CA SER A 85 27.78 -21.37 3.31
C SER A 85 27.88 -22.19 4.60
N GLU A 86 26.80 -22.27 5.38
CA GLU A 86 26.73 -23.13 6.57
C GLU A 86 26.57 -24.61 6.22
N LEU A 87 25.92 -24.92 5.10
CA LEU A 87 25.63 -26.30 4.68
C LEU A 87 26.87 -27.06 4.20
N ALA A 88 27.89 -26.37 3.70
CA ALA A 88 29.07 -27.02 3.17
C ALA A 88 30.35 -26.20 3.39
N SER A 89 31.44 -26.90 3.74
CA SER A 89 32.77 -26.30 3.89
C SER A 89 33.52 -26.07 2.57
N ILE A 90 32.85 -26.36 1.44
CA ILE A 90 33.33 -26.09 0.09
C ILE A 90 32.75 -24.77 -0.41
N PRO A 91 33.38 -24.10 -1.40
CA PRO A 91 32.81 -22.90 -2.00
C PRO A 91 31.38 -23.14 -2.48
N ALA A 92 30.43 -22.42 -1.88
CA ALA A 92 29.01 -22.52 -2.22
C ALA A 92 28.68 -21.65 -3.45
N PRO A 93 27.67 -22.02 -4.25
CA PRO A 93 27.17 -21.16 -5.31
C PRO A 93 26.64 -19.84 -4.72
N THR A 94 26.86 -18.73 -5.43
CA THR A 94 26.34 -17.41 -5.04
C THR A 94 24.99 -17.18 -5.71
N VAL A 95 24.00 -16.81 -4.91
CA VAL A 95 22.66 -16.45 -5.35
C VAL A 95 22.55 -14.93 -5.45
N GLU A 96 22.03 -14.48 -6.59
CA GLU A 96 21.60 -13.10 -6.83
C GLU A 96 20.10 -13.11 -7.13
N LEU A 97 19.37 -12.10 -6.65
CA LEU A 97 17.94 -11.95 -6.85
C LEU A 97 17.66 -10.66 -7.64
N ASP A 98 16.64 -10.69 -8.50
CA ASP A 98 16.26 -9.54 -9.30
C ASP A 98 15.63 -8.42 -8.43
N PRO A 99 16.26 -7.23 -8.34
CA PRO A 99 15.72 -6.12 -7.58
C PRO A 99 14.43 -5.55 -8.18
N GLY A 100 14.20 -5.73 -9.49
CA GLY A 100 12.98 -5.26 -10.15
C GLY A 100 11.73 -6.00 -9.68
N THR A 101 11.82 -7.32 -9.54
CA THR A 101 10.72 -8.16 -9.01
C THR A 101 10.45 -7.83 -7.53
N ALA A 102 11.50 -7.62 -6.72
CA ALA A 102 11.37 -7.17 -5.34
C ALA A 102 10.70 -5.79 -5.22
N ALA A 103 11.09 -4.82 -6.06
CA ALA A 103 10.50 -3.49 -6.08
C ALA A 103 8.99 -3.52 -6.40
N ARG A 104 8.55 -4.39 -7.33
CA ARG A 104 7.12 -4.58 -7.63
C ARG A 104 6.35 -5.14 -6.43
N ALA A 105 6.92 -6.11 -5.71
CA ALA A 105 6.31 -6.64 -4.50
C ALA A 105 6.17 -5.56 -3.42
N VAL A 106 7.23 -4.78 -3.17
CA VAL A 106 7.21 -3.65 -2.22
C VAL A 106 6.17 -2.61 -2.62
N LYS A 107 6.09 -2.26 -3.90
CA LYS A 107 5.07 -1.33 -4.42
C LYS A 107 3.67 -1.84 -4.14
N SER A 108 3.40 -3.09 -4.50
CA SER A 108 2.09 -3.74 -4.31
C SER A 108 1.69 -3.76 -2.82
N GLU A 109 2.66 -4.03 -1.93
CA GLU A 109 2.41 -4.02 -0.48
C GLU A 109 2.07 -2.62 0.03
N ARG A 110 2.83 -1.59 -0.37
CA ARG A 110 2.55 -0.20 0.03
C ARG A 110 1.19 0.28 -0.48
N GLU A 111 0.85 -0.03 -1.73
CA GLU A 111 -0.45 0.32 -2.30
C GLU A 111 -1.60 -0.40 -1.58
N ALA A 112 -1.43 -1.69 -1.26
CA ALA A 112 -2.41 -2.45 -0.48
C ALA A 112 -2.58 -1.89 0.94
N ALA A 113 -1.48 -1.54 1.62
CA ALA A 113 -1.50 -0.93 2.94
C ALA A 113 -2.20 0.45 2.93
N ALA A 114 -1.92 1.27 1.91
CA ALA A 114 -2.57 2.57 1.73
C ALA A 114 -4.09 2.42 1.50
N ALA A 115 -4.50 1.49 0.64
CA ALA A 115 -5.91 1.20 0.40
C ALA A 115 -6.61 0.66 1.66
N ALA A 116 -5.97 -0.23 2.41
CA ALA A 116 -6.49 -0.74 3.68
C ALA A 116 -6.64 0.37 4.72
N ALA A 117 -5.68 1.28 4.82
CA ALA A 117 -5.76 2.45 5.69
C ALA A 117 -6.91 3.39 5.30
N GLN A 118 -7.09 3.65 4.00
CA GLN A 118 -8.22 4.44 3.50
C GLN A 118 -9.56 3.78 3.79
N ALA A 119 -9.69 2.47 3.57
CA ALA A 119 -10.90 1.70 3.88
C ALA A 119 -11.23 1.74 5.37
N LYS A 120 -10.22 1.60 6.23
CA LYS A 120 -10.38 1.75 7.68
C LYS A 120 -10.84 3.16 8.05
N ALA A 121 -10.19 4.19 7.51
CA ALA A 121 -10.55 5.58 7.78
C ALA A 121 -11.97 5.93 7.30
N HIS A 122 -12.40 5.38 6.17
CA HIS A 122 -13.77 5.50 5.66
C HIS A 122 -14.78 4.80 6.56
N THR A 123 -14.48 3.58 7.00
CA THR A 123 -15.32 2.83 7.94
C THR A 123 -15.47 3.57 9.27
N VAL A 124 -14.39 4.16 9.80
CA VAL A 124 -14.41 4.99 11.01
C VAL A 124 -15.28 6.22 10.81
N ARG A 125 -15.13 6.95 9.69
CA ARG A 125 -15.98 8.11 9.37
C ARG A 125 -17.47 7.75 9.35
N ILE A 126 -17.84 6.65 8.70
CA ILE A 126 -19.24 6.17 8.71
C ILE A 126 -19.68 5.82 10.13
N GLY A 127 -18.83 5.15 10.92
CA GLY A 127 -19.08 4.83 12.32
C GLY A 127 -19.36 6.07 13.17
N ASP A 128 -18.53 7.10 13.04
CA ASP A 128 -18.67 8.38 13.75
C ASP A 128 -19.97 9.09 13.36
N LEU A 129 -20.32 9.12 12.07
CA LEU A 129 -21.58 9.69 11.59
C LEU A 129 -22.80 8.94 12.13
N LYS A 130 -22.76 7.60 12.15
CA LYS A 130 -23.82 6.76 12.73
C LYS A 130 -23.94 6.95 14.24
N GLN A 131 -22.81 7.05 14.95
CA GLN A 131 -22.81 7.34 16.39
C GLN A 131 -23.41 8.71 16.69
N ARG A 132 -23.09 9.72 15.87
CA ARG A 132 -23.68 11.05 15.99
C ARG A 132 -25.19 11.04 15.72
N LEU A 133 -25.65 10.28 14.74
CA LEU A 133 -27.07 10.07 14.46
C LEU A 133 -27.79 9.44 15.65
N THR A 134 -27.25 8.37 16.23
CA THR A 134 -27.82 7.74 17.44
C THR A 134 -27.85 8.71 18.63
N ALA A 135 -26.82 9.54 18.81
CA ALA A 135 -26.81 10.54 19.87
C ALA A 135 -27.95 11.57 19.71
N LEU A 136 -28.23 12.02 18.47
CA LEU A 136 -29.36 12.90 18.19
C LEU A 136 -30.72 12.22 18.41
N GLU A 137 -30.84 10.91 18.09
CA GLU A 137 -32.06 10.15 18.38
C GLU A 137 -32.31 9.99 19.89
N VAL A 138 -31.24 9.81 20.68
CA VAL A 138 -31.32 9.79 22.14
C VAL A 138 -31.70 11.17 22.69
N GLU A 139 -31.11 12.25 22.17
CA GLU A 139 -31.46 13.62 22.57
C GLU A 139 -32.94 13.92 22.28
N ARG A 140 -33.42 13.54 21.08
CA ARG A 140 -34.83 13.63 20.69
C ARG A 140 -35.73 12.85 21.63
N ALA A 141 -35.37 11.61 21.95
CA ALA A 141 -36.12 10.78 22.89
C ALA A 141 -36.16 11.37 24.30
N GLY A 142 -35.06 11.99 24.76
CA GLY A 142 -34.98 12.68 26.04
C GLY A 142 -35.93 13.88 26.14
N ILE A 143 -36.00 14.70 25.09
CA ILE A 143 -36.95 15.83 25.00
C ILE A 143 -38.40 15.33 25.05
N VAL A 144 -38.70 14.23 24.35
CA VAL A 144 -40.04 13.62 24.35
C VAL A 144 -40.38 13.00 25.71
N ALA A 145 -39.45 12.29 26.35
CA ALA A 145 -39.66 11.60 27.62
C ALA A 145 -39.74 12.54 28.83
N GLY A 146 -39.09 13.70 28.78
CA GLY A 146 -39.16 14.73 29.83
C GLY A 146 -40.54 15.40 29.95
N ARG A 147 -41.49 15.09 29.06
CA ARG A 147 -42.82 15.70 29.05
C ARG A 147 -43.83 14.97 29.93
N LYS A 148 -44.65 15.77 30.63
CA LYS A 148 -45.90 15.30 31.23
C LYS A 148 -46.95 15.11 30.14
N PRO A 149 -47.75 14.03 30.17
CA PRO A 149 -48.86 13.85 29.24
C PRO A 149 -49.81 15.05 29.25
N GLY A 150 -50.08 15.65 28.09
CA GLY A 150 -51.01 16.78 27.92
C GLY A 150 -50.40 18.18 28.03
N ALA A 151 -49.09 18.33 28.28
CA ALA A 151 -48.43 19.64 28.28
C ALA A 151 -48.30 20.21 26.85
N ARG A 152 -48.63 21.50 26.67
CA ARG A 152 -48.44 22.21 25.39
C ARG A 152 -46.96 22.25 24.99
N TRP A 153 -46.67 22.33 23.69
CA TRP A 153 -45.29 22.54 23.22
C TRP A 153 -44.80 23.93 23.62
N ASP A 154 -43.74 24.01 24.41
CA ASP A 154 -43.03 25.28 24.61
C ASP A 154 -42.25 25.59 23.32
N ASP A 155 -42.26 26.86 22.89
CA ASP A 155 -41.63 27.30 21.63
C ASP A 155 -40.13 27.00 21.54
N ALA A 156 -39.46 26.83 22.69
CA ALA A 156 -38.04 26.46 22.75
C ALA A 156 -37.84 24.97 22.41
N ASP A 157 -38.67 24.08 22.94
CA ASP A 157 -38.64 22.64 22.66
C ASP A 157 -39.02 22.36 21.20
N ALA A 158 -40.02 23.08 20.67
CA ALA A 158 -40.44 22.95 19.28
C ALA A 158 -39.31 23.34 18.30
N ARG A 159 -38.61 24.45 18.58
CA ARG A 159 -37.44 24.88 17.79
C ARG A 159 -36.28 23.89 17.89
N ARG A 160 -36.01 23.36 19.09
CA ARG A 160 -34.95 22.35 19.30
C ARG A 160 -35.25 21.04 18.57
N MET A 161 -36.49 20.58 18.60
CA MET A 161 -36.92 19.38 17.85
C MET A 161 -36.81 19.57 16.34
N ALA A 162 -37.15 20.76 15.81
CA ALA A 162 -37.01 21.06 14.39
C ALA A 162 -35.54 21.06 13.94
N LEU A 163 -34.62 21.59 14.77
CA LEU A 163 -33.18 21.54 14.50
C LEU A 163 -32.63 20.11 14.52
N ILE A 164 -33.03 19.30 15.51
CA ILE A 164 -32.61 17.89 15.59
C ILE A 164 -33.10 17.08 14.37
N GLU A 165 -34.31 17.34 13.89
CA GLU A 165 -34.83 16.66 12.69
C GLU A 165 -34.07 17.08 11.42
N ALA A 166 -33.73 18.36 11.27
CA ALA A 166 -32.90 18.85 10.17
C ALA A 166 -31.50 18.24 10.18
N ASP A 167 -30.86 18.16 11.36
CA ASP A 167 -29.54 17.54 11.54
C ASP A 167 -29.59 16.03 11.27
N ARG A 168 -30.67 15.35 11.68
CA ARG A 168 -30.90 13.93 11.39
C ARG A 168 -31.02 13.67 9.89
N GLU A 169 -31.77 14.50 9.16
CA GLU A 169 -31.89 14.39 7.70
C GLU A 169 -30.55 14.70 7.00
N GLY A 170 -29.83 15.70 7.48
CA GLY A 170 -28.49 16.05 6.99
C GLY A 170 -27.49 14.91 7.17
N LEU A 171 -27.41 14.33 8.37
CA LEU A 171 -26.54 13.18 8.66
C LEU A 171 -26.96 11.94 7.87
N GLY A 172 -28.26 11.68 7.70
CA GLY A 172 -28.74 10.57 6.87
C GLY A 172 -28.27 10.69 5.42
N ARG A 173 -28.31 11.90 4.84
CA ARG A 173 -27.77 12.16 3.50
C ARG A 173 -26.25 12.02 3.43
N LEU A 174 -25.52 12.49 4.44
CA LEU A 174 -24.06 12.36 4.50
C LEU A 174 -23.62 10.89 4.64
N ILE A 175 -24.29 10.10 5.47
CA ILE A 175 -24.02 8.67 5.59
C ILE A 175 -24.28 7.96 4.26
N ALA A 176 -25.42 8.23 3.60
CA ALA A 176 -25.74 7.65 2.31
C ALA A 176 -24.72 8.04 1.22
N ALA A 177 -24.28 9.30 1.22
CA ALA A 177 -23.23 9.77 0.31
C ALA A 177 -21.89 9.07 0.58
N GLU A 178 -21.45 8.97 1.84
CA GLU A 178 -20.20 8.32 2.22
C GLU A 178 -20.24 6.81 1.93
N GLU A 179 -21.35 6.13 2.22
CA GLU A 179 -21.56 4.71 1.88
C GLU A 179 -21.56 4.46 0.37
N SER A 180 -22.10 5.39 -0.43
CA SER A 180 -22.07 5.30 -1.89
C SER A 180 -20.68 5.58 -2.48
N ALA A 181 -19.85 6.38 -1.80
CA ALA A 181 -18.49 6.71 -2.17
C ALA A 181 -17.46 5.69 -1.66
N ALA A 182 -17.82 4.40 -1.70
CA ALA A 182 -16.98 3.33 -1.18
C ALA A 182 -15.54 3.45 -1.72
N PRO A 183 -14.52 3.39 -0.84
CA PRO A 183 -13.13 3.52 -1.26
C PRO A 183 -12.79 2.38 -2.20
N ALA A 184 -11.97 2.66 -3.22
CA ALA A 184 -11.44 1.64 -4.09
C ALA A 184 -10.78 0.57 -3.22
N THR A 185 -11.31 -0.65 -3.24
CA THR A 185 -10.61 -1.79 -2.67
C THR A 185 -9.33 -1.95 -3.48
N ALA A 186 -8.19 -2.16 -2.81
CA ALA A 186 -6.99 -2.63 -3.49
C ALA A 186 -7.43 -3.81 -4.36
N GLY A 187 -7.30 -3.65 -5.67
CA GLY A 187 -7.83 -4.62 -6.61
C GLY A 187 -7.26 -5.99 -6.29
N LYS A 188 -8.02 -7.04 -6.61
CA LYS A 188 -7.48 -8.41 -6.76
C LYS A 188 -6.52 -8.46 -7.96
N GLY A 189 -5.52 -7.59 -7.94
CA GLY A 189 -4.50 -7.49 -8.96
C GLY A 189 -3.59 -8.71 -8.95
N TYR A 190 -2.65 -8.72 -9.88
CA TYR A 190 -1.59 -9.70 -9.93
C TYR A 190 -0.86 -9.76 -8.57
N ASP A 191 -0.65 -10.97 -8.05
CA ASP A 191 -0.01 -11.19 -6.75
C ASP A 191 1.52 -11.08 -6.86
N PHE A 192 2.02 -9.85 -6.86
CA PHE A 192 3.45 -9.57 -6.91
C PHE A 192 4.20 -10.10 -5.68
N GLY A 193 3.53 -10.23 -4.53
CA GLY A 193 4.11 -10.86 -3.33
C GLY A 193 4.33 -12.35 -3.54
N GLY A 194 3.35 -13.03 -4.14
CA GLY A 194 3.45 -14.43 -4.57
C GLY A 194 4.51 -14.66 -5.64
N GLU A 195 4.62 -13.76 -6.63
CA GLU A 195 5.67 -13.81 -7.66
C GLU A 195 7.08 -13.70 -7.02
N TRP A 196 7.26 -12.73 -6.12
CA TRP A 196 8.53 -12.56 -5.38
C TRP A 196 8.87 -13.81 -4.56
N ALA A 197 7.93 -14.33 -3.77
CA ALA A 197 8.14 -15.54 -2.99
C ALA A 197 8.47 -16.76 -3.88
N GLY A 198 7.82 -16.87 -5.05
CA GLY A 198 8.12 -17.87 -6.05
C GLY A 198 9.55 -17.76 -6.59
N SER A 199 9.99 -16.54 -6.92
CA SER A 199 11.35 -16.26 -7.38
C SER A 199 12.40 -16.63 -6.33
N VAL A 200 12.17 -16.27 -5.07
CA VAL A 200 13.05 -16.64 -3.94
C VAL A 200 13.15 -18.15 -3.78
N ASN A 201 12.03 -18.87 -3.84
CA ASN A 201 12.03 -20.32 -3.74
C ASN A 201 12.72 -21.00 -4.92
N ALA A 202 12.53 -20.49 -6.14
CA ALA A 202 13.22 -20.99 -7.32
C ALA A 202 14.74 -20.81 -7.21
N ALA A 203 15.20 -19.65 -6.73
CA ALA A 203 16.60 -19.36 -6.50
C ALA A 203 17.22 -20.30 -5.44
N LYS A 204 16.52 -20.50 -4.31
CA LYS A 204 16.95 -21.45 -3.26
C LYS A 204 17.09 -22.88 -3.81
N ASN A 205 16.08 -23.35 -4.55
CA ASN A 205 16.10 -24.70 -5.12
C ASN A 205 17.23 -24.88 -6.14
N ALA A 206 17.45 -23.89 -7.01
CA ALA A 206 18.55 -23.91 -7.98
C ALA A 206 19.91 -23.96 -7.27
N ALA A 207 20.09 -23.16 -6.23
CA ALA A 207 21.34 -23.10 -5.48
C ALA A 207 21.63 -24.40 -4.69
N LEU A 208 20.60 -25.00 -4.08
CA LEU A 208 20.74 -26.30 -3.40
C LEU A 208 21.08 -27.42 -4.38
N LEU A 209 20.46 -27.43 -5.56
CA LEU A 209 20.77 -28.40 -6.61
C LEU A 209 22.22 -28.26 -7.10
N GLU A 210 22.69 -27.03 -7.29
CA GLU A 210 24.05 -26.77 -7.71
C GLU A 210 25.09 -27.12 -6.62
N LEU A 211 24.76 -26.84 -5.36
CA LEU A 211 25.57 -27.29 -4.22
C LEU A 211 25.65 -28.82 -4.17
N ALA A 212 24.55 -29.53 -4.38
CA ALA A 212 24.51 -30.99 -4.42
C ALA A 212 25.38 -31.56 -5.54
N ARG A 213 25.32 -30.99 -6.75
CA ARG A 213 26.19 -31.37 -7.87
C ARG A 213 27.67 -31.12 -7.57
N THR A 214 27.97 -30.00 -6.91
CA THR A 214 29.35 -29.69 -6.50
C THR A 214 29.87 -30.71 -5.49
N LEU A 215 29.06 -31.08 -4.50
CA LEU A 215 29.40 -32.11 -3.52
C LEU A 215 29.60 -33.48 -4.18
N GLU A 216 28.74 -33.86 -5.12
CA GLU A 216 28.86 -35.12 -5.87
C GLU A 216 30.15 -35.17 -6.69
N SER A 217 30.48 -34.08 -7.40
CA SER A 217 31.74 -33.99 -8.15
C SER A 217 32.95 -34.13 -7.24
N ARG A 218 32.95 -33.46 -6.08
CA ARG A 218 34.04 -33.56 -5.09
C ARG A 218 34.17 -34.95 -4.50
N LEU A 219 33.06 -35.64 -4.25
CA LEU A 219 33.08 -37.02 -3.77
C LEU A 219 33.72 -37.96 -4.81
N LEU A 220 33.41 -37.77 -6.10
CA LEU A 220 34.01 -38.56 -7.19
C LEU A 220 35.51 -38.28 -7.33
N GLU A 221 35.95 -37.02 -7.22
CA GLU A 221 37.35 -36.63 -7.21
C GLU A 221 38.11 -37.32 -6.07
N VAL A 222 37.61 -37.24 -4.84
CA VAL A 222 38.22 -37.90 -3.67
C VAL A 222 38.24 -39.42 -3.83
N ALA A 223 37.18 -40.03 -4.37
CA ALA A 223 37.15 -41.47 -4.62
C ALA A 223 38.18 -41.89 -5.67
N ALA A 224 38.39 -41.08 -6.71
CA ALA A 224 39.41 -41.32 -7.74
C ALA A 224 40.84 -41.21 -7.17
N GLU A 225 41.10 -40.20 -6.35
CA GLU A 225 42.38 -40.02 -5.65
C GLU A 225 42.67 -41.18 -4.69
N MET A 226 41.69 -41.57 -3.87
CA MET A 226 41.79 -42.72 -2.95
C MET A 226 42.12 -44.02 -3.70
N ARG A 227 41.50 -44.24 -4.87
CA ARG A 227 41.78 -45.41 -5.72
C ARG A 227 43.20 -45.38 -6.30
N ALA A 228 43.73 -44.20 -6.63
CA ALA A 228 45.11 -44.05 -7.10
C ALA A 228 46.14 -44.38 -6.01
N CYS A 229 45.84 -44.02 -4.76
CA CYS A 229 46.69 -44.29 -3.59
C CYS A 229 46.63 -45.76 -3.11
N ALA A 230 45.55 -46.49 -3.39
CA ALA A 230 45.37 -47.90 -3.00
C ALA A 230 45.30 -48.83 -4.23
N ARG A 231 46.37 -48.86 -5.02
CA ARG A 231 46.41 -49.53 -6.34
C ARG A 231 46.32 -51.07 -6.29
N ASN A 232 46.75 -51.67 -5.18
CA ASN A 232 46.68 -53.11 -4.91
C ASN A 232 45.87 -53.31 -3.63
N GLY A 233 44.64 -53.78 -3.75
CA GLY A 233 43.65 -53.73 -2.68
C GLY A 233 44.09 -54.32 -1.34
N ASP A 234 44.03 -53.50 -0.29
CA ASP A 234 43.59 -53.93 1.02
C ASP A 234 43.04 -52.71 1.78
N ILE A 235 41.85 -52.20 1.39
CA ILE A 235 41.11 -51.26 2.23
C ILE A 235 40.39 -52.11 3.29
N ARG A 236 41.14 -52.61 4.28
CA ARG A 236 40.56 -53.14 5.54
C ARG A 236 40.05 -52.03 6.46
N GLN A 237 40.03 -50.79 6.00
CA GLN A 237 39.37 -49.73 6.75
C GLN A 237 37.88 -49.82 6.41
N ARG A 238 37.11 -50.35 7.36
CA ARG A 238 35.64 -50.17 7.40
C ARG A 238 35.35 -48.73 7.02
N TRP A 239 34.48 -48.52 6.04
CA TRP A 239 33.96 -47.20 5.76
C TRP A 239 33.36 -46.64 7.06
N ILE A 240 33.99 -45.58 7.60
CA ILE A 240 33.47 -44.83 8.74
C ILE A 240 32.85 -43.57 8.13
N PRO A 241 31.51 -43.41 8.15
CA PRO A 241 30.89 -42.18 7.70
C PRO A 241 31.45 -41.00 8.50
N SER A 242 31.63 -39.85 7.83
CA SER A 242 31.94 -38.64 8.57
C SER A 242 30.84 -38.35 9.59
N PRO A 243 31.14 -37.68 10.71
CA PRO A 243 30.13 -37.31 11.71
C PRO A 243 28.94 -36.54 11.10
N GLN A 244 29.16 -35.78 10.02
CA GLN A 244 28.09 -35.09 9.30
C GLN A 244 27.17 -36.06 8.55
N ILE A 245 27.73 -37.02 7.81
CA ILE A 245 26.95 -38.04 7.06
C ILE A 245 26.17 -38.94 8.01
N ALA A 246 26.80 -39.33 9.14
CA ALA A 246 26.14 -40.14 10.16
C ALA A 246 24.90 -39.44 10.75
N LYS A 247 24.97 -38.11 10.98
CA LYS A 247 23.83 -37.32 11.48
C LYS A 247 22.67 -37.26 10.49
N VAL A 248 22.94 -37.11 9.20
CA VAL A 248 21.88 -37.04 8.16
C VAL A 248 21.16 -38.38 8.03
N VAL A 249 21.90 -39.50 8.04
CA VAL A 249 21.32 -40.85 8.01
C VAL A 249 20.53 -41.15 9.29
N GLN A 250 20.99 -40.70 10.46
CA GLN A 250 20.26 -40.84 11.72
C GLN A 250 19.00 -39.98 11.79
N ALA A 251 18.99 -38.82 11.13
CA ALA A 251 17.84 -37.94 11.05
C ALA A 251 16.71 -38.48 10.15
N GLY A 252 16.93 -39.58 9.43
CA GLY A 252 15.91 -40.27 8.64
C GLY A 252 15.39 -39.45 7.45
N ILE A 253 16.17 -38.48 6.98
CA ILE A 253 15.83 -37.68 5.80
C ILE A 253 16.17 -38.52 4.56
N PHE A 254 15.18 -39.28 4.09
CA PHE A 254 15.14 -39.94 2.78
C PHE A 254 14.01 -39.34 1.94
#